data_AF-A0A382UG69-F1
#
_entry.id   AF-A0A382UG69-F1
#
_cell.length_a   1.000
_cell.length_b   1.000
_cell.length_c   1.000
_cell.angle_alpha   90.00
_cell.angle_beta   90.00
_cell.angle_gamma   90.00
#
_symmetry.space_group_name_H-M   'P 1'
#
loop_
_entity.id
_entity.type
_entity.pdbx_description
1 polymer ?
#
loop_
_entity_poly.entity_id
_entity_poly.type
_entity_poly.pdbx_seq_one_letter_code
_entity_poly.pdbx_strand_id
1 'polypeptide(L)'
;VNCAVSGGPDSTALLVLAVAAGLDVTCWTVNHRLRPTSAEETQLVAHTGAILDVATITVDGPVDDGPDLEQRARDVRRAALPEGVLTGHTADDQAETVLLNLLRGAGVPGTAGIGDPARRPLLALRRTETRGLCEALDLQ
;
A
#
# COMPACT_ATOMS: atom_id res chain seq x y z
N VAL A 1 4.42 -11.17 -9.59
CA VAL A 1 4.70 -10.27 -8.46
C VAL A 1 3.44 -10.07 -7.65
N ASN A 2 3.55 -9.91 -6.33
CA ASN A 2 2.41 -9.67 -5.46
C ASN A 2 2.37 -8.18 -5.09
N CYS A 3 1.23 -7.52 -5.27
CA CYS A 3 1.04 -6.11 -4.93
C CYS A 3 0.03 -5.96 -3.80
N ALA A 4 0.40 -5.28 -2.72
CA ALA A 4 -0.51 -4.96 -1.62
C ALA A 4 -1.31 -3.68 -1.96
N VAL A 5 -2.63 -3.82 -2.10
CA VAL A 5 -3.53 -2.75 -2.53
C VAL A 5 -4.57 -2.46 -1.45
N SER A 6 -4.54 -1.24 -0.92
CA SER A 6 -5.46 -0.78 0.12
C SER A 6 -6.64 0.04 -0.43
N GLY A 7 -6.69 0.26 -1.75
CA GLY A 7 -7.69 1.11 -2.41
C GLY A 7 -7.32 2.59 -2.48
N GLY A 8 -6.17 2.98 -1.89
CA GLY A 8 -5.63 4.34 -2.02
C GLY A 8 -4.81 4.52 -3.31
N PRO A 9 -4.64 5.78 -3.76
CA PRO A 9 -4.01 6.10 -5.06
C PRO A 9 -2.60 5.55 -5.20
N ASP A 10 -1.76 5.60 -4.15
CA ASP A 10 -0.39 5.09 -4.23
C ASP A 10 -0.33 3.58 -4.47
N SER A 11 -1.25 2.84 -3.84
CA SER A 11 -1.35 1.39 -3.98
C SER A 11 -1.99 0.96 -5.29
N THR A 12 -2.91 1.77 -5.82
CA THR A 12 -3.50 1.60 -7.15
C THR A 12 -2.47 1.91 -8.24
N ALA A 13 -1.70 2.99 -8.10
CA ALA A 13 -0.60 3.33 -9.00
C ALA A 13 0.46 2.23 -9.04
N LEU A 14 0.78 1.61 -7.90
CA LEU A 14 1.67 0.43 -7.86
C LEU A 14 1.14 -0.70 -8.75
N LEU A 15 -0.14 -1.03 -8.62
CA LEU A 15 -0.79 -2.08 -9.40
C LEU A 15 -0.73 -1.77 -10.90
N VAL A 16 -1.13 -0.55 -11.29
CA VAL A 16 -1.09 -0.06 -12.68
C VAL A 16 0.32 -0.14 -13.26
N LEU A 17 1.32 0.38 -12.55
CA LEU A 17 2.70 0.40 -13.02
C LEU A 17 3.29 -1.01 -13.14
N ALA A 18 2.95 -1.92 -12.24
CA ALA A 18 3.39 -3.32 -12.33
C ALA A 18 2.81 -4.01 -13.57
N VAL A 19 1.53 -3.78 -13.88
CA VAL A 19 0.89 -4.30 -15.10
C VAL A 19 1.50 -3.67 -16.35
N ALA A 20 1.69 -2.34 -16.36
CA ALA A 20 2.30 -1.62 -17.47
C ALA A 20 3.75 -2.04 -17.75
N ALA A 21 4.47 -2.49 -16.72
CA ALA A 21 5.80 -3.07 -16.84
C ALA A 21 5.80 -4.52 -17.41
N GLY A 22 4.63 -5.09 -17.73
CA GLY A 22 4.48 -6.42 -18.29
C GLY A 22 4.72 -7.55 -17.29
N LEU A 23 4.57 -7.28 -15.99
CA LEU A 23 4.72 -8.29 -14.95
C LEU A 23 3.44 -9.12 -14.83
N ASP A 24 3.60 -10.40 -14.47
CA ASP A 24 2.47 -11.23 -14.02
C ASP A 24 2.08 -10.80 -12.61
N VAL A 25 0.94 -10.13 -12.43
CA VAL A 25 0.58 -9.46 -11.16
C VAL A 25 -0.53 -10.22 -10.43
N THR A 26 -0.41 -10.33 -9.11
CA THR A 26 -1.50 -10.70 -8.21
C THR A 26 -1.76 -9.55 -7.24
N CYS A 27 -3.00 -9.06 -7.23
CA CYS A 27 -3.45 -8.02 -6.31
C CYS A 27 -3.88 -8.65 -4.98
N TRP A 28 -3.33 -8.15 -3.87
CA TRP A 28 -3.67 -8.59 -2.52
C TRP A 28 -4.26 -7.45 -1.71
N THR A 29 -5.43 -7.66 -1.12
CA THR A 29 -6.07 -6.68 -0.22
C THR A 29 -6.44 -7.31 1.11
N VAL A 30 -6.35 -6.54 2.19
CA VAL A 30 -6.65 -7.04 3.55
C VAL A 30 -7.90 -6.35 4.07
N ASN A 31 -8.93 -7.14 4.36
CA ASN A 31 -10.14 -6.66 5.00
C ASN A 31 -9.93 -6.62 6.52
N HIS A 32 -9.68 -5.44 7.07
CA HIS A 32 -9.50 -5.28 8.51
C HIS A 32 -10.81 -5.28 9.32
N ARG A 33 -11.98 -5.23 8.66
CA ARG A 33 -13.32 -5.18 9.28
C ARG A 33 -13.47 -4.12 10.38
N LEU A 34 -12.66 -3.06 10.31
CA LEU A 34 -12.65 -1.98 11.29
C LEU A 34 -13.85 -1.04 11.14
N ARG A 35 -14.39 -0.94 9.93
CA ARG A 35 -15.52 -0.08 9.62
C ARG A 35 -16.53 -0.82 8.75
N PRO A 36 -17.82 -0.43 8.79
CA PRO A 36 -18.81 -0.93 7.83
C PRO A 36 -18.38 -0.71 6.37
N THR A 37 -17.65 0.39 6.10
CA THR A 37 -17.13 0.74 4.77
C THR A 37 -15.95 -0.11 4.32
N SER A 38 -15.35 -0.94 5.18
CA SER A 38 -14.23 -1.82 4.78
C SER A 38 -14.62 -2.81 3.68
N ALA A 39 -15.91 -3.19 3.61
CA ALA A 39 -16.42 -4.00 2.51
C ALA A 39 -16.38 -3.23 1.18
N GLU A 40 -16.77 -1.95 1.18
CA GLU A 40 -16.75 -1.08 -0.01
C GLU A 40 -15.32 -0.86 -0.52
N GLU A 41 -14.36 -0.65 0.39
CA GLU A 41 -12.94 -0.52 0.05
C GLU A 41 -12.41 -1.78 -0.66
N THR A 42 -12.73 -2.98 -0.16
CA THR A 42 -12.31 -4.22 -0.82
C THR A 42 -12.99 -4.46 -2.17
N GLN A 43 -14.26 -4.05 -2.32
CA GLN A 43 -14.98 -4.13 -3.60
C GLN A 43 -14.37 -3.20 -4.64
N LEU A 44 -13.95 -2.00 -4.22
CA LEU A 44 -13.27 -1.06 -5.08
C LEU A 44 -11.94 -1.63 -5.60
N VAL A 45 -11.13 -2.22 -4.73
CA VAL A 45 -9.88 -2.88 -5.14
C VAL A 45 -10.15 -4.04 -6.10
N ALA A 46 -11.19 -4.84 -5.85
CA ALA A 46 -11.58 -5.92 -6.75
C ALA A 46 -12.01 -5.39 -8.13
N HIS A 47 -12.74 -4.27 -8.17
CA HIS A 47 -13.14 -3.60 -9.40
C HIS A 47 -11.93 -3.07 -10.19
N THR A 48 -10.99 -2.41 -9.53
CA THR A 48 -9.73 -1.98 -10.15
C THR A 48 -8.94 -3.16 -10.71
N GLY A 49 -8.83 -4.26 -9.95
CA GLY A 49 -8.21 -5.49 -10.43
C GLY A 49 -8.87 -6.03 -11.70
N ALA A 50 -10.21 -6.03 -11.75
CA ALA A 50 -10.95 -6.46 -12.93
C ALA A 50 -10.74 -5.55 -14.15
N ILE A 51 -10.66 -4.23 -13.98
CA ILE A 51 -10.34 -3.29 -15.07
C ILE A 51 -8.96 -3.58 -15.66
N LEU A 52 -8.00 -3.94 -14.80
CA LEU A 52 -6.62 -4.19 -15.20
C LEU A 52 -6.34 -5.65 -15.59
N ASP A 53 -7.36 -6.50 -15.64
CA ASP A 53 -7.25 -7.96 -15.88
C ASP A 53 -6.28 -8.67 -14.91
N VAL A 54 -6.34 -8.28 -13.62
CA VAL A 54 -5.51 -8.82 -12.54
C VAL A 54 -6.36 -9.61 -11.55
N ALA A 55 -5.88 -10.81 -11.19
CA ALA A 55 -6.47 -11.60 -10.10
C ALA A 55 -6.33 -10.87 -8.76
N THR A 56 -7.45 -10.67 -8.07
CA THR A 56 -7.50 -10.06 -6.73
C THR A 56 -7.80 -11.11 -5.67
N ILE A 57 -6.96 -11.16 -4.64
CA ILE A 57 -7.10 -12.01 -3.46
C ILE A 57 -7.39 -11.10 -2.26
N THR A 58 -8.57 -11.29 -1.66
CA THR A 58 -8.94 -10.63 -0.41
C THR A 58 -8.66 -11.56 0.75
N VAL A 59 -7.88 -11.09 1.73
CA VAL A 59 -7.59 -11.81 2.97
C VAL A 59 -8.29 -11.11 4.13
N ASP A 60 -8.96 -11.88 4.97
CA ASP A 60 -9.52 -11.35 6.20
C ASP A 60 -8.44 -11.17 7.26
N GLY A 61 -8.36 -9.98 7.84
CA GLY A 61 -7.43 -9.63 8.90
C GLY A 61 -8.09 -8.74 9.94
N PRO A 62 -9.14 -9.23 10.65
CA PRO A 62 -9.90 -8.42 11.58
C PRO A 62 -9.01 -7.89 12.68
N VAL A 63 -9.21 -6.62 13.03
CA VAL A 63 -8.55 -5.98 14.17
C VAL A 63 -9.60 -5.34 15.03
N ASP A 64 -9.57 -5.61 16.33
CA ASP A 64 -10.46 -4.95 17.28
C ASP A 64 -10.02 -3.49 17.49
N ASP A 65 -10.96 -2.62 17.80
CA ASP A 65 -10.66 -1.23 18.17
C ASP A 65 -9.89 -1.15 19.50
N GLY A 66 -9.16 -0.07 19.73
CA GLY A 66 -8.43 0.18 20.97
C GLY A 66 -7.00 0.70 20.80
N PRO A 67 -6.17 0.67 21.86
CA PRO A 67 -4.84 1.26 21.83
C PRO A 67 -3.94 0.57 20.81
N ASP A 68 -3.03 1.35 20.22
CA ASP A 68 -2.08 0.88 19.20
C ASP A 68 -2.73 0.23 17.97
N LEU A 69 -3.99 0.59 17.68
CA LEU A 69 -4.77 0.05 16.56
C LEU A 69 -3.97 0.05 15.25
N GLU A 70 -3.29 1.15 14.94
CA GLU A 70 -2.50 1.27 13.72
C GLU A 70 -1.36 0.23 13.66
N GLN A 71 -0.65 0.02 14.77
CA GLN A 71 0.41 -0.97 14.85
C GLN A 71 -0.15 -2.38 14.72
N ARG A 72 -1.26 -2.69 15.41
CA ARG A 72 -1.92 -4.00 15.30
C ARG A 72 -2.41 -4.28 13.88
N ALA A 73 -3.01 -3.29 13.22
CA ALA A 73 -3.42 -3.39 11.82
C ALA A 73 -2.23 -3.63 10.88
N ARG A 74 -1.11 -2.95 11.10
CA ARG A 74 0.14 -3.19 10.36
C ARG A 74 0.64 -4.62 10.57
N ASP A 75 0.57 -5.14 11.79
CA ASP A 75 1.05 -6.49 12.13
C ASP A 75 0.18 -7.57 11.47
N VAL A 76 -1.14 -7.44 11.58
CA VAL A 76 -2.11 -8.33 10.93
C VAL A 76 -1.95 -8.29 9.41
N ARG A 77 -1.79 -7.11 8.82
CA ARG A 77 -1.53 -6.97 7.38
C ARG A 77 -0.23 -7.68 6.97
N ARG A 78 0.84 -7.52 7.74
CA ARG A 78 2.14 -8.16 7.45
C ARG A 78 2.06 -9.69 7.54
N ALA A 79 1.25 -10.23 8.45
CA ALA A 79 1.05 -11.66 8.59
C ALA A 79 0.12 -12.26 7.51
N ALA A 80 -0.84 -11.47 7.03
CA ALA A 80 -1.82 -11.89 6.04
C ALA A 80 -1.29 -11.88 4.59
N LEU A 81 -0.32 -11.00 4.30
CA LEU A 81 0.24 -10.84 2.96
C LEU A 81 1.39 -11.81 2.70
N PRO A 82 1.59 -12.25 1.43
CA PRO A 82 2.70 -13.12 1.09
C PRO A 82 4.06 -12.44 1.30
N GLU A 83 5.09 -13.25 1.51
CA GLU A 83 6.46 -12.75 1.56
C GLU A 83 6.84 -12.08 0.24
N GLY A 84 7.65 -11.02 0.31
CA GLY A 84 8.10 -10.29 -0.88
C GLY A 84 7.04 -9.40 -1.53
N VAL A 85 5.87 -9.21 -0.91
CA VAL A 85 4.83 -8.32 -1.44
C VAL A 85 5.34 -6.90 -1.65
N LEU A 86 5.02 -6.33 -2.80
CA LEU A 86 5.31 -4.95 -3.15
C LEU A 86 4.30 -4.01 -2.49
N THR A 87 4.75 -2.84 -2.04
CA THR A 87 3.89 -1.84 -1.39
C THR A 87 4.06 -0.45 -2.01
N GLY A 88 2.98 0.32 -2.05
CA GLY A 88 2.94 1.63 -2.68
C GLY A 88 3.52 2.75 -1.84
N HIS A 89 4.67 2.55 -1.18
CA HIS A 89 5.32 3.64 -0.46
C HIS A 89 6.04 4.57 -1.43
N THR A 90 5.89 5.87 -1.20
CA THR A 90 6.36 6.99 -2.03
C THR A 90 7.51 7.74 -1.37
N ALA A 91 8.08 8.70 -2.09
CA ALA A 91 9.06 9.66 -1.57
C ALA A 91 8.47 10.55 -0.45
N ASP A 92 7.15 10.75 -0.42
CA ASP A 92 6.50 11.50 0.65
C ASP A 92 6.44 10.67 1.95
N ASP A 93 6.17 9.36 1.86
CA ASP A 93 6.21 8.46 3.01
C ASP A 93 7.64 8.34 3.60
N GLN A 94 8.66 8.41 2.73
CA GLN A 94 10.06 8.53 3.14
C GLN A 94 10.28 9.78 3.98
N ALA A 95 9.86 10.94 3.46
CA ALA A 95 10.02 12.21 4.15
C ALA A 95 9.27 12.22 5.49
N GLU A 96 8.03 11.74 5.53
CA GLU A 96 7.24 11.60 6.75
C GLU A 96 7.97 10.73 7.78
N THR A 97 8.51 9.58 7.37
CA THR A 97 9.26 8.68 8.26
C THR A 97 10.52 9.35 8.81
N VAL A 98 11.29 10.02 7.97
CA VAL A 98 12.50 10.74 8.37
C VAL A 98 12.17 11.84 9.38
N LEU A 99 11.14 12.65 9.10
CA LEU A 99 10.69 13.73 9.98
C LEU A 99 10.20 13.20 11.34
N LEU A 100 9.41 12.12 11.34
CA LEU A 100 8.96 11.48 12.58
C LEU A 100 10.12 10.95 13.41
N ASN A 101 11.12 10.34 12.78
CA ASN A 101 12.31 9.85 13.47
C ASN A 101 13.12 11.01 14.09
N LEU A 102 13.29 12.11 13.34
CA LEU A 102 13.93 13.33 13.86
C LEU A 102 13.21 13.89 15.08
N LEU A 103 11.88 14.00 15.03
CA LEU A 103 11.06 14.49 16.15
C LEU A 103 11.14 13.58 17.39
N ARG A 104 11.43 12.29 17.20
CA ARG A 104 11.67 11.32 18.27
C ARG A 104 13.10 11.36 18.82
N GLY A 105 13.93 12.29 18.36
CA GLY A 105 15.31 12.47 18.82
C GLY A 105 16.32 11.53 18.16
N ALA A 106 16.00 10.97 17.00
CA ALA A 106 16.94 10.13 16.27
C ALA A 106 18.13 10.96 15.74
N GLY A 107 19.36 10.48 15.98
CA GLY A 107 20.56 11.00 15.31
C GLY A 107 20.63 10.60 13.83
N VAL A 108 21.64 11.08 13.11
CA VAL A 108 21.84 10.82 11.65
C VAL A 108 21.68 9.35 11.22
N PRO A 109 22.09 8.33 12.00
CA PRO A 109 21.83 6.93 11.63
C PRO A 109 20.36 6.51 11.77
N GLY A 110 19.62 7.12 12.69
CA GLY A 110 18.19 6.86 12.94
C GLY A 110 17.25 7.67 12.05
N THR A 111 17.77 8.58 11.22
CA THR A 111 17.03 9.23 10.13
C THR A 111 17.02 8.39 8.86
N ALA A 112 17.38 7.10 8.94
CA ALA A 112 17.10 6.17 7.86
C ALA A 112 15.59 6.22 7.61
N GLY A 113 15.22 6.53 6.37
CA GLY A 113 13.83 6.51 5.95
C GLY A 113 13.32 5.07 5.84
N ILE A 114 12.37 4.90 4.96
CA ILE A 114 11.80 3.60 4.65
C ILE A 114 12.83 2.74 3.89
N GLY A 115 13.20 1.58 4.45
CA GLY A 115 14.11 0.62 3.81
C GLY A 115 13.44 -0.28 2.76
N ASP A 116 14.26 -1.10 2.11
CA ASP A 116 13.88 -2.12 1.12
C ASP A 116 13.28 -1.59 -0.20
N PRO A 117 14.11 -0.96 -1.07
CA PRO A 117 13.66 -0.46 -2.36
C PRO A 117 13.10 -1.54 -3.29
N ALA A 118 13.57 -2.78 -3.16
CA ALA A 118 13.09 -3.90 -3.98
C ALA A 118 11.61 -4.21 -3.72
N ARG A 119 11.13 -4.03 -2.48
CA ARG A 119 9.71 -4.18 -2.12
C ARG A 119 8.90 -2.89 -2.19
N ARG A 120 9.53 -1.77 -2.52
CA ARG A 120 8.92 -0.43 -2.51
C ARG A 120 9.35 0.33 -3.78
N PRO A 121 8.85 -0.08 -4.95
CA PRO A 121 9.35 0.44 -6.22
C PRO A 121 8.98 1.92 -6.43
N LEU A 122 8.01 2.46 -5.70
CA LEU A 122 7.53 3.84 -5.87
C LEU A 122 8.29 4.86 -5.01
N LEU A 123 9.36 4.47 -4.31
CA LEU A 123 10.09 5.36 -3.39
C LEU A 123 10.71 6.60 -4.05
N ALA A 124 10.88 6.59 -5.38
CA ALA A 124 11.37 7.74 -6.14
C ALA A 124 10.24 8.66 -6.63
N LEU A 125 8.97 8.25 -6.51
CA LEU A 125 7.81 9.01 -6.96
C LEU A 125 7.18 9.75 -5.79
N ARG A 126 6.60 10.91 -6.07
CA ARG A 126 5.77 11.69 -5.16
C ARG A 126 4.34 11.19 -5.16
N ARG A 127 3.65 11.40 -4.05
CA ARG A 127 2.20 11.16 -3.90
C ARG A 127 1.36 11.94 -4.92
N THR A 128 1.85 13.07 -5.40
CA THR A 128 1.21 13.83 -6.48
C THR A 128 1.29 13.13 -7.83
N GLU A 129 2.37 12.41 -8.11
CA GLU A 129 2.56 11.69 -9.37
C GLU A 129 1.71 10.43 -9.43
N THR A 130 1.65 9.67 -8.33
CA THR A 130 0.78 8.50 -8.21
C THR A 130 -0.69 8.87 -8.33
N ARG A 131 -1.13 9.95 -7.67
CA ARG A 131 -2.49 10.50 -7.83
C ARG A 131 -2.78 10.94 -9.25
N GLY A 132 -1.88 11.72 -9.86
CA GLY A 132 -2.07 12.17 -11.24
C GLY A 132 -2.16 11.01 -12.24
N LEU A 133 -1.44 9.91 -12.00
CA LEU A 133 -1.58 8.69 -12.80
C LEU A 133 -2.96 8.04 -12.63
N CYS A 134 -3.45 7.91 -11.40
CA CYS A 134 -4.78 7.36 -11.12
C CYS A 134 -5.88 8.22 -11.78
N GLU A 135 -5.82 9.53 -11.60
CA GLU A 135 -6.73 10.50 -12.22
C GLU A 135 -6.73 10.40 -13.76
N ALA A 136 -5.55 10.30 -14.38
CA ALA A 136 -5.42 10.19 -15.84
C ALA A 136 -6.02 8.90 -16.44
N LEU A 137 -6.26 7.88 -15.61
CA LEU A 137 -6.83 6.60 -16.00
C LEU A 137 -8.29 6.42 -15.54
N ASP A 138 -8.91 7.47 -15.00
CA ASP A 138 -10.24 7.41 -14.37
C ASP A 138 -10.33 6.32 -13.29
N LEU A 139 -9.21 6.04 -12.63
CA LEU A 139 -9.12 5.17 -11.48
C LEU A 139 -9.07 6.06 -10.25
N GLN A 140 -10.08 5.97 -9.38
CA GLN A 140 -10.20 6.65 -8.06
C GLN A 140 -9.30 7.87 -7.80
#